data_AF-A0A9P0DZS9-F1
#
_entry.id   AF-A0A9P0DZS9-F1
#
_cell.length_a   1.000
_cell.length_b   1.000
_cell.length_c   1.000
_cell.angle_alpha   90.00
_cell.angle_beta   90.00
_cell.angle_gamma   90.00
#
_symmetry.space_group_name_H-M   'P 1'
#
loop_
_entity.id
_entity.type
_entity.pdbx_description
1 polymer ?
#
loop_
_entity_poly.entity_id
_entity_poly.type
_entity_poly.pdbx_seq_one_letter_code
_entity_poly.pdbx_strand_id
1 'polypeptide(L)' 'MIVRTPKYQMEDDVQSLYSSVMRLTIRDIHRSDLGGYKCISKNSIGDAEGTIRLYGKPILHQTSFN' A
#
# COMPACT_ATOMS: atom_id res chain seq x y z
N MET A 1 -10.90 3.02 -4.11
CA MET A 1 -9.75 3.93 -4.31
C MET A 1 -9.27 4.38 -2.94
N ILE A 2 -7.97 4.32 -2.66
CA ILE A 2 -7.43 4.82 -1.39
C ILE A 2 -7.33 6.35 -1.49
N VAL A 3 -7.87 7.04 -0.50
CA VAL A 3 -7.86 8.51 -0.44
C VAL A 3 -6.68 8.97 0.40
N ARG A 4 -5.98 10.01 -0.05
CA ARG A 4 -4.83 10.58 0.66
C ARG A 4 -5.28 11.11 2.02
N THR A 5 -4.65 10.61 3.07
CA THR A 5 -4.90 11.02 4.47
C THR A 5 -3.57 10.98 5.23
N PRO A 6 -3.50 11.49 6.47
CA PRO A 6 -2.30 11.31 7.30
C PRO A 6 -1.92 9.83 7.50
N LYS A 7 -2.91 8.93 7.48
CA LYS A 7 -2.71 7.47 7.53
C LYS A 7 -2.20 6.91 6.19
N TYR A 8 -2.86 7.28 5.08
CA TYR A 8 -2.52 6.82 3.73
C TYR A 8 -1.82 7.92 2.94
N GLN A 9 -0.49 7.91 2.99
CA GLN A 9 0.33 8.86 2.25
C GLN A 9 0.69 8.26 0.89
N MET A 10 0.37 9.01 -0.17
CA MET A 10 0.67 8.62 -1.55
C MET A 10 1.67 9.60 -2.15
N GLU A 11 2.63 9.06 -2.87
CA GLU A 11 3.66 9.77 -3.62
C GLU A 11 3.71 9.21 -5.05
N ASP A 12 3.88 10.08 -6.02
CA ASP A 12 4.08 9.74 -7.44
C ASP A 12 5.34 10.45 -7.91
N ASP A 13 6.42 9.67 -8.06
CA ASP A 13 7.74 10.17 -8.37
C ASP A 13 8.03 9.95 -9.86
N VAL A 14 7.76 11.01 -10.64
CA VAL A 14 7.90 11.01 -12.10
C VAL A 14 9.38 11.05 -12.46
N GLN A 15 9.92 9.90 -12.84
CA GLN A 15 11.31 9.74 -13.24
C GLN A 15 11.55 10.19 -14.69
N SER A 16 10.56 10.02 -15.57
CA SER A 16 10.60 10.48 -16.97
C SER A 16 9.19 10.54 -17.58
N LEU A 17 9.11 10.90 -18.87
CA LEU A 17 7.85 10.87 -19.63
C LEU A 17 7.20 9.48 -19.73
N TYR A 18 7.98 8.40 -19.51
CA TYR A 18 7.52 7.02 -19.67
C TYR A 18 7.75 6.16 -18.42
N SER A 19 8.20 6.76 -17.31
CA SER A 19 8.51 6.04 -16.08
C SER A 19 8.13 6.86 -14.85
N SER A 20 7.39 6.24 -13.94
CA SER A 20 7.07 6.80 -12.62
C SER A 20 7.14 5.74 -11.54
N VAL A 21 7.47 6.15 -10.32
CA VAL A 21 7.46 5.30 -9.14
C VAL A 21 6.32 5.75 -8.22
N MET A 22 5.27 4.94 -8.14
CA MET A 22 4.15 5.17 -7.23
C MET A 22 4.39 4.50 -5.88
N ARG A 23 4.26 5.25 -4.79
CA ARG A 23 4.41 4.75 -3.41
C ARG A 23 3.16 5.01 -2.58
N LEU A 24 2.73 3.99 -1.84
CA LEU A 24 1.71 4.10 -0.80
C LEU A 24 2.35 3.75 0.55
N THR A 25 2.44 4.73 1.44
CA THR A 25 2.84 4.54 2.83
C THR A 25 1.60 4.51 3.71
N ILE A 26 1.43 3.42 4.45
CA ILE A 26 0.33 3.22 5.40
C ILE A 26 0.90 3.33 6.82
N ARG A 27 0.51 4.39 7.53
CA ARG A 27 0.91 4.61 8.93
C ARG A 27 -0.07 3.92 9.87
N ASP A 28 0.43 3.53 11.04
CA ASP A 28 -0.37 2.95 12.11
C ASP A 28 -1.27 1.78 11.61
N ILE A 29 -0.60 0.69 11.21
CA ILE A 29 -1.24 -0.48 10.61
C ILE A 29 -2.20 -1.13 11.60
N HIS A 30 -3.45 -1.27 11.19
CA HIS A 30 -4.50 -2.01 11.89
C HIS A 30 -4.88 -3.26 11.11
N ARG A 31 -5.62 -4.19 11.76
CA ARG A 31 -6.13 -5.40 11.09
C ARG A 31 -6.96 -5.08 9.84
N SER A 32 -7.67 -3.96 9.83
CA SER A 32 -8.46 -3.49 8.68
C SER A 32 -7.62 -3.09 7.47
N ASP A 33 -6.33 -2.80 7.67
CA ASP A 33 -5.40 -2.48 6.58
C ASP A 33 -4.78 -3.75 5.95
N LEU A 34 -4.99 -4.92 6.53
CA LEU A 34 -4.48 -6.17 5.96
C LEU A 34 -5.38 -6.60 4.80
N GLY A 35 -4.76 -7.05 3.70
CA GLY A 35 -5.52 -7.45 2.52
C GLY A 35 -4.77 -7.22 1.22
N GLY A 36 -5.52 -7.30 0.13
CA GLY A 36 -5.03 -7.05 -1.22
C GLY A 36 -5.07 -5.55 -1.55
N TYR A 37 -3.96 -5.06 -2.08
CA TYR A 37 -3.79 -3.72 -2.63
C TYR A 37 -3.57 -3.84 -4.12
N LYS A 38 -4.23 -2.97 -4.89
CA LYS A 38 -4.05 -2.89 -6.33
C LYS A 38 -3.43 -1.55 -6.69
N CYS A 39 -2.28 -1.60 -7.33
CA CYS A 39 -1.63 -0.45 -7.96
C CYS A 39 -2.07 -0.41 -9.42
N ILE A 40 -2.59 0.73 -9.89
CA ILE A 40 -3.15 0.87 -11.23
C ILE A 40 -2.48 2.07 -11.89
N SER A 41 -1.85 1.86 -13.04
CA SER A 41 -1.34 2.91 -13.93
C SER A 41 -2.25 3.00 -15.15
N LYS A 42 -2.61 4.22 -15.55
CA LYS A 42 -3.52 4.47 -16.68
C LYS A 42 -2.94 5.54 -17.60
N ASN A 43 -3.02 5.31 -18.90
CA ASN A 43 -2.73 6.31 -19.93
C ASN A 43 -3.80 6.25 -21.04
N SER A 44 -3.64 7.05 -22.09
CA SER A 44 -4.61 7.10 -23.20
C SER A 44 -4.68 5.81 -24.03
N ILE A 45 -3.70 4.92 -23.92
CA ILE A 45 -3.63 3.64 -24.64
C ILE A 45 -4.32 2.54 -23.82
N GLY A 46 -4.22 2.59 -22.49
CA GLY A 46 -4.91 1.65 -21.63
C GLY A 46 -4.42 1.66 -20.18
N ASP A 47 -4.75 0.57 -19.48
CA ASP A 47 -4.53 0.38 -18.05
C ASP A 47 -3.58 -0.80 -17.80
N ALA A 48 -2.71 -0.66 -16.82
CA ALA A 48 -1.89 -1.74 -16.27
C ALA A 48 -2.10 -1.83 -14.75
N GLU A 49 -2.16 -3.05 -14.21
CA GLU A 49 -2.36 -3.26 -12.78
C GLU A 49 -1.38 -4.26 -12.17
N GLY A 50 -0.99 -4.00 -10.92
CA GLY A 50 -0.21 -4.91 -10.08
C GLY A 50 -0.91 -5.12 -8.75
N THR A 51 -0.88 -6.35 -8.22
CA THR A 51 -1.49 -6.68 -6.94
C THR A 51 -0.42 -7.00 -5.89
N ILE A 52 -0.54 -6.39 -4.72
CA ILE A 52 0.32 -6.62 -3.55
C ILE A 52 -0.57 -7.10 -2.42
N ARG A 53 -0.18 -8.17 -1.71
CA ARG A 53 -0.93 -8.65 -0.53
C ARG A 53 -0.16 -8.37 0.74
N LEU A 54 -0.78 -7.62 1.64
CA LEU A 54 -0.23 -7.26 2.94
C LEU A 54 -0.73 -8.24 4.01
N TYR A 55 0.21 -8.87 4.70
CA TYR A 55 -0.07 -9.77 5.82
C TYR A 55 0.49 -9.18 7.11
N GLY A 56 -0.23 -9.38 8.21
CA GLY A 56 0.25 -9.06 9.56
C GLY A 56 0.69 -10.32 10.28
N LYS A 57 1.76 -10.23 11.06
CA LYS A 57 2.08 -11.27 12.05
C LYS A 57 1.44 -10.86 13.39
N PRO A 58 0.79 -11.79 14.10
CA PRO A 58 0.40 -11.52 15.47
C PRO A 58 1.67 -11.29 16.30
N ILE A 59 1.69 -10.21 17.07
CA ILE A 59 2.69 -10.04 18.12
C ILE A 59 2.32 -11.07 19.18
N LEU A 60 3.15 -12.10 19.31
CA LEU A 60 3.07 -13.00 20.46
C LEU A 60 3.51 -12.17 21.67
N HIS A 61 2.55 -11.64 22.44
CA HIS A 61 2.84 -11.35 23.82
C HIS A 61 3.13 -12.69 24.47
N GLN A 62 4.40 -12.98 24.78
CA GLN A 62 4.73 -13.97 25.80
C GLN A 62 4.12 -13.46 27.10
N THR A 63 2.86 -13.76 27.35
CA THR A 63 2.35 -13.81 28.71
C THR A 63 3.10 -14.97 29.35
N SER A 64 4.18 -14.64 30.06
CA SER A 64 4.77 -15.52 31.05
C SER A 64 3.64 -15.94 31.98
N PHE A 65 3.16 -17.17 31.82
CA PHE A 65 2.36 -17.82 32.83
C PHE A 65 3.32 -18.08 34.00
N ASN A 66 3.14 -17.33 35.09
CA ASN A 66 3.60 -17.72 36.41
C ASN A 66 2.71 -18.84 36.93
#